data_AF-A0A533WZB1-F1
#
_entry.id   AF-A0A533WZB1-F1
#
_cell.length_a   1.000
_cell.length_b   1.000
_cell.length_c   1.000
_cell.angle_alpha   90.00
_cell.angle_beta   90.00
_cell.angle_gamma   90.00
#
_symmetry.space_group_name_H-M   'P 1'
#
loop_
_entity.id
_entity.type
_entity.pdbx_description
1 polymer ?
#
loop_
_entity_poly.entity_id
_entity_poly.type
_entity_poly.pdbx_seq_one_letter_code
_entity_poly.pdbx_strand_id
1 'polypeptide(L)'
;MLVLLAARYLPPNYLQVYLTTLVGLAFPFIPLLPLPMGAATIVDERESGTLQYVMSNPISKVDFLLGRMGGMLAATTAVILLGFGVASLMVYNIDVGRYAPVITATSLAALLNAIMLGLAMVISILTKRKSTATGIAIFMWFLFTVL
;
A
#
# COMPACT_ATOMS: atom_id res chain seq x y z
N MET A 1 -19.89 18.43 -9.05
CA MET A 1 -20.12 17.20 -8.24
C MET A 1 -20.96 17.48 -7.00
N LEU A 2 -20.63 18.48 -6.17
CA LEU A 2 -21.46 18.96 -5.04
C LEU A 2 -22.91 19.36 -5.43
N VAL A 3 -23.08 19.99 -6.60
CA VAL A 3 -24.41 20.38 -7.13
C VAL A 3 -25.29 19.18 -7.53
N LEU A 4 -24.69 18.08 -7.98
CA LEU A 4 -25.42 16.86 -8.35
C LEU A 4 -25.89 16.08 -7.11
N LEU A 5 -25.09 16.11 -6.04
CA LEU A 5 -25.44 15.58 -4.71
C LEU A 5 -26.67 16.28 -4.11
N ALA A 6 -26.79 17.60 -4.31
CA ALA A 6 -27.92 18.39 -3.81
C ALA A 6 -29.22 18.20 -4.63
N ALA A 7 -29.11 17.88 -5.92
CA ALA A 7 -30.25 17.87 -6.85
C ALA A 7 -30.96 16.50 -7.00
N ARG A 8 -30.57 15.45 -6.27
CA ARG A 8 -31.13 14.07 -6.38
C ARG A 8 -31.13 13.47 -7.80
N TYR A 9 -30.36 14.03 -8.74
CA TYR A 9 -30.19 13.53 -10.11
C TYR A 9 -29.09 12.45 -10.22
N LEU A 10 -28.83 11.68 -9.16
CA LEU A 10 -27.85 10.60 -9.25
C LEU A 10 -28.50 9.36 -9.90
N PRO A 11 -27.92 8.82 -10.99
CA PRO A 11 -28.41 7.61 -11.60
C PRO A 11 -28.32 6.43 -10.59
N PRO A 12 -29.24 5.45 -10.62
CA PRO A 12 -29.35 4.41 -9.59
C PRO A 12 -28.07 3.58 -9.33
N ASN A 13 -27.12 3.60 -10.25
CA ASN A 13 -25.82 2.91 -10.20
C ASN A 13 -24.64 3.79 -9.73
N TYR A 14 -24.89 5.00 -9.22
CA TYR A 14 -23.82 5.96 -8.87
C TYR A 14 -22.78 5.43 -7.88
N LEU A 15 -23.21 4.65 -6.87
CA LEU A 15 -22.32 4.05 -5.86
C LEU A 15 -21.36 3.05 -6.49
N GLN A 16 -21.87 2.24 -7.42
CA GLN A 16 -21.08 1.23 -8.12
C GLN A 16 -20.06 1.86 -9.06
N VAL A 17 -20.45 2.91 -9.78
CA VAL A 17 -19.53 3.70 -10.63
C VAL A 17 -18.45 4.34 -9.76
N TYR A 18 -18.83 4.98 -8.65
CA TYR A 18 -17.90 5.59 -7.72
C TYR A 18 -16.86 4.60 -7.18
N LEU A 19 -17.30 3.43 -6.70
CA LEU A 19 -16.40 2.41 -6.18
C LEU A 19 -15.48 1.85 -7.27
N THR A 20 -16.00 1.59 -8.46
CA THR A 20 -15.21 1.13 -9.60
C THR A 20 -14.12 2.14 -9.96
N THR A 21 -14.47 3.43 -10.00
CA THR A 21 -13.50 4.50 -10.26
C THR A 21 -12.51 4.65 -9.12
N LEU A 22 -12.94 4.61 -7.86
CA LEU A 22 -12.06 4.70 -6.70
C LEU A 22 -11.03 3.57 -6.69
N VAL A 23 -11.48 2.33 -6.86
CA VAL A 23 -10.61 1.15 -6.91
C VAL A 23 -9.70 1.20 -8.13
N GLY A 24 -10.24 1.52 -9.31
CA GLY A 24 -9.45 1.61 -10.54
C GLY A 24 -8.36 2.68 -10.47
N LEU A 25 -8.64 3.82 -9.84
CA LEU A 25 -7.64 4.86 -9.60
C LEU A 25 -6.64 4.46 -8.52
N ALA A 26 -7.07 3.84 -7.42
CA ALA A 26 -6.19 3.46 -6.33
C ALA A 26 -5.28 2.27 -6.68
N PHE A 27 -5.73 1.37 -7.56
CA PHE A 27 -5.06 0.11 -7.86
C PHE A 27 -3.58 0.27 -8.23
N PRO A 28 -3.15 1.20 -9.10
CA PRO A 28 -1.74 1.38 -9.40
C PRO A 28 -0.89 1.92 -8.26
N PHE A 29 -1.49 2.70 -7.36
CA PHE A 29 -0.77 3.32 -6.24
C PHE A 29 -0.58 2.35 -5.07
N ILE A 30 -1.49 1.39 -4.90
CA ILE A 30 -1.44 0.42 -3.78
C ILE A 30 -0.13 -0.40 -3.81
N PRO A 31 0.34 -0.95 -4.95
CA PRO A 31 1.65 -1.59 -5.04
C PRO A 31 2.80 -0.58 -5.04
N LEU A 32 2.63 0.58 -5.67
CA LEU A 32 3.69 1.58 -5.83
C LEU A 32 4.18 2.15 -4.49
N LEU A 33 3.33 2.18 -3.47
CA LEU A 33 3.66 2.71 -2.15
C LEU A 33 4.63 1.77 -1.38
N PRO A 34 4.30 0.49 -1.13
CA PRO A 34 5.18 -0.43 -0.41
C PRO A 34 6.39 -0.94 -1.21
N LEU A 35 6.31 -1.11 -2.54
CA LEU A 35 7.37 -1.79 -3.31
C LEU A 35 8.71 -1.06 -3.31
N PRO A 36 8.79 0.21 -3.75
CA PRO A 36 10.05 0.94 -3.78
C PRO A 36 10.58 1.22 -2.36
N MET A 37 9.67 1.57 -1.44
CA MET A 37 10.02 1.84 -0.04
C MET A 37 10.60 0.60 0.63
N GLY A 38 9.96 -0.57 0.45
CA GLY A 38 10.42 -1.83 1.01
C GLY A 38 11.70 -2.33 0.35
N ALA A 39 11.83 -2.22 -0.97
CA ALA A 39 13.01 -2.69 -1.69
C ALA A 39 14.27 -1.91 -1.33
N ALA A 40 14.18 -0.60 -1.09
CA ALA A 40 15.32 0.20 -0.68
C ALA A 40 15.70 0.00 0.81
N THR A 41 14.78 -0.48 1.64
CA THR A 41 14.86 -0.33 3.10
C THR A 41 16.09 -0.99 3.74
N ILE A 42 16.40 -2.26 3.42
CA ILE A 42 17.54 -2.99 4.03
C ILE A 42 18.83 -2.64 3.30
N VAL A 43 18.77 -2.46 1.98
CA VAL A 43 19.95 -2.14 1.17
C VAL A 43 20.53 -0.78 1.54
N ASP A 44 19.68 0.22 1.78
CA ASP A 44 20.10 1.57 2.17
C ASP A 44 20.85 1.56 3.53
N GLU A 45 20.39 0.73 4.47
CA GLU A 45 21.07 0.54 5.75
C GLU A 45 22.36 -0.26 5.63
N ARG A 46 22.41 -1.19 4.68
CA ARG A 46 23.63 -1.94 4.37
C ARG A 46 24.69 -1.04 3.75
N GLU A 47 24.30 -0.15 2.83
CA GLU A 47 25.20 0.81 2.18
C GLU A 47 25.71 1.90 3.14
N SER A 48 24.86 2.37 4.06
CA SER A 48 25.24 3.34 5.08
C SER A 48 26.03 2.75 6.27
N GLY A 49 26.18 1.42 6.32
CA GLY A 49 26.83 0.72 7.44
C GLY A 49 25.97 0.59 8.70
N THR A 50 24.80 1.26 8.74
CA THR A 50 23.84 1.22 9.85
C THR A 50 23.42 -0.20 10.22
N LEU A 51 23.23 -1.06 9.21
CA LEU A 51 22.84 -2.46 9.45
C LEU A 51 23.91 -3.22 10.24
N GLN A 52 25.20 -2.95 10.00
CA GLN A 52 26.31 -3.60 10.73
C GLN A 52 26.36 -3.12 12.18
N TYR A 53 26.10 -1.82 12.40
CA TYR A 53 26.01 -1.25 13.73
C TYR A 53 24.83 -1.81 14.54
N VAL A 54 23.67 -1.94 13.92
CA VAL A 54 22.47 -2.50 14.58
C VAL A 54 22.69 -3.97 14.95
N MET A 55 23.34 -4.75 14.08
CA MET A 55 23.63 -6.17 14.30
C MET A 55 24.80 -6.45 15.26
N SER A 56 25.56 -5.43 15.67
CA SER A 56 26.55 -5.58 16.74
C SER A 56 25.90 -5.59 18.13
N ASN A 57 24.65 -5.15 18.23
CA ASN A 57 23.83 -5.30 19.41
C ASN A 57 23.24 -6.73 19.46
N PRO A 58 22.94 -7.27 20.66
CA PRO A 58 22.41 -8.62 20.83
C PRO A 58 20.93 -8.71 20.43
N ILE A 59 20.61 -8.36 19.18
CA ILE A 59 19.27 -8.46 18.60
C ILE A 59 19.19 -9.64 17.64
N SER A 60 18.06 -10.33 17.62
CA SER A 60 17.81 -11.37 16.62
C SER A 60 17.52 -10.76 15.25
N LYS A 61 18.04 -11.39 14.19
CA LYS A 61 17.74 -11.00 12.80
C LYS A 61 16.24 -11.08 12.49
N VAL A 62 15.54 -12.02 13.13
CA VAL A 62 14.10 -12.24 12.94
C VAL A 62 13.31 -11.10 13.58
N ASP A 63 13.65 -10.70 14.81
CA ASP A 63 12.97 -9.60 15.51
C ASP A 63 13.17 -8.28 14.78
N PHE A 64 14.39 -8.03 14.28
CA PHE A 64 14.67 -6.87 13.44
C PHE A 64 13.78 -6.86 12.19
N LEU A 65 13.69 -7.97 11.46
CA LEU A 65 12.91 -8.07 10.23
C LEU A 65 11.40 -7.96 10.50
N LEU A 66 10.89 -8.62 11.53
CA LEU A 66 9.48 -8.57 11.91
C LEU A 66 9.07 -7.17 12.37
N GLY A 67 9.90 -6.49 13.16
CA GLY A 67 9.67 -5.10 13.55
C GLY A 67 9.65 -4.16 12.34
N ARG A 68 10.61 -4.32 11.42
CA ARG A 68 10.67 -3.57 10.16
C ARG A 68 9.42 -3.77 9.31
N MET A 69 9.08 -5.03 9.04
CA MET A 69 7.94 -5.41 8.21
C MET A 69 6.64 -4.96 8.86
N GLY A 70 6.47 -5.19 10.16
CA GLY A 70 5.28 -4.81 10.91
C GLY A 70 5.07 -3.29 10.93
N GLY A 71 6.12 -2.51 11.20
CA GLY A 71 6.05 -1.05 11.20
C GLY A 71 5.71 -0.48 9.82
N MET A 72 6.36 -0.98 8.76
CA MET A 72 6.05 -0.57 7.39
C MET A 72 4.64 -0.99 6.98
N LEU A 73 4.24 -2.22 7.28
CA LEU A 73 2.91 -2.72 6.95
C LEU A 73 1.82 -1.91 7.66
N ALA A 74 2.01 -1.59 8.94
CA ALA A 74 1.08 -0.76 9.70
C ALA A 74 0.98 0.65 9.10
N ALA A 75 2.12 1.27 8.77
CA ALA A 75 2.15 2.60 8.18
C ALA A 75 1.46 2.64 6.81
N THR A 76 1.78 1.71 5.90
CA THR A 76 1.18 1.69 4.55
C THR A 76 -0.28 1.29 4.58
N THR A 77 -0.67 0.36 5.46
CA THR A 77 -2.08 -0.02 5.67
C THR A 77 -2.88 1.15 6.23
N ALA A 78 -2.31 1.94 7.15
CA ALA A 78 -2.97 3.14 7.67
C ALA A 78 -3.26 4.15 6.54
N VAL A 79 -2.33 4.35 5.59
CA VAL A 79 -2.56 5.21 4.42
C VAL A 79 -3.73 4.69 3.58
N ILE A 80 -3.83 3.38 3.34
CA ILE A 80 -4.92 2.77 2.58
C ILE A 80 -6.26 2.95 3.32
N LEU A 81 -6.29 2.67 4.62
CA LEU A 81 -7.48 2.84 5.45
C LEU A 81 -7.96 4.29 5.45
N LEU A 82 -7.04 5.27 5.55
CA LEU A 82 -7.37 6.68 5.49
C LEU A 82 -7.87 7.08 4.09
N GLY A 83 -7.21 6.63 3.03
CA GLY A 83 -7.61 6.95 1.65
C GLY A 83 -9.02 6.46 1.32
N PHE A 84 -9.30 5.17 1.55
CA PHE A 84 -10.62 4.60 1.33
C PHE A 84 -11.66 5.10 2.36
N GLY A 85 -11.24 5.32 3.60
CA GLY A 85 -12.10 5.84 4.67
C GLY A 85 -12.63 7.23 4.36
N VAL A 86 -11.75 8.18 4.05
CA VAL A 86 -12.14 9.55 3.68
C VAL A 86 -13.01 9.56 2.41
N ALA A 87 -12.63 8.76 1.41
CA ALA A 87 -13.38 8.62 0.17
C ALA A 87 -14.82 8.11 0.43
N SER A 88 -14.97 7.04 1.21
CA SER A 88 -16.29 6.47 1.51
C SER A 88 -17.17 7.38 2.37
N LEU A 89 -16.62 8.11 3.34
CA LEU A 89 -17.37 9.06 4.17
C LEU A 89 -18.05 10.15 3.33
N MET A 90 -17.40 10.61 2.26
CA MET A 90 -17.94 11.65 1.36
C MET A 90 -19.18 11.21 0.58
N VAL A 91 -19.35 9.91 0.33
CA VAL A 91 -20.41 9.40 -0.56
C VAL A 91 -21.54 8.70 0.19
N TYR A 92 -21.22 7.99 1.28
CA TYR A 92 -22.17 7.08 1.92
C TYR A 92 -22.95 7.67 3.11
N ASN A 93 -22.68 8.90 3.54
CA ASN A 93 -23.47 9.64 4.54
C ASN A 93 -23.92 8.77 5.74
N ILE A 94 -22.97 8.06 6.38
CA ILE A 94 -23.14 7.28 7.63
C ILE A 94 -24.15 6.10 7.53
N ASP A 95 -24.74 5.81 6.37
CA ASP A 95 -25.61 4.63 6.21
C ASP A 95 -24.77 3.34 6.20
N VAL A 96 -24.59 2.75 7.39
CA VAL A 96 -23.71 1.60 7.67
C VAL A 96 -24.02 0.40 6.77
N GLY A 97 -25.29 0.23 6.36
CA GLY A 97 -25.73 -0.87 5.49
C GLY A 97 -25.11 -0.85 4.08
N ARG A 98 -24.54 0.29 3.67
CA ARG A 98 -23.99 0.48 2.31
C ARG A 98 -22.46 0.40 2.25
N TYR A 99 -21.77 0.20 3.38
CA TYR A 99 -20.31 0.16 3.45
C TYR A 99 -19.70 -1.20 3.13
N ALA A 100 -20.49 -2.27 3.06
CA ALA A 100 -19.97 -3.62 2.83
C ALA A 100 -19.02 -3.72 1.61
N PRO A 101 -19.32 -3.13 0.44
CA PRO A 101 -18.41 -3.16 -0.71
C PRO A 101 -17.10 -2.39 -0.47
N VAL A 102 -17.16 -1.27 0.26
CA VAL A 102 -15.97 -0.48 0.62
C VAL A 102 -15.06 -1.31 1.53
N ILE A 103 -15.61 -1.94 2.57
CA ILE A 103 -14.84 -2.76 3.52
C ILE A 103 -14.13 -3.89 2.77
N THR A 104 -14.84 -4.58 1.87
CA THR A 104 -14.25 -5.63 1.03
C THR A 104 -13.12 -5.08 0.16
N ALA A 105 -13.34 -3.98 -0.55
CA ALA A 105 -12.31 -3.35 -1.40
C ALA A 105 -11.08 -2.92 -0.59
N THR A 106 -11.29 -2.29 0.58
CA THR A 106 -10.20 -1.85 1.47
C THR A 106 -9.43 -3.04 2.05
N SER A 107 -10.10 -4.13 2.42
CA SER A 107 -9.44 -5.34 2.91
C SER A 107 -8.57 -6.00 1.83
N LEU A 108 -9.08 -6.08 0.59
CA LEU A 108 -8.31 -6.59 -0.55
C LEU A 108 -7.13 -5.68 -0.90
N ALA A 109 -7.30 -4.36 -0.83
CA ALA A 109 -6.21 -3.39 -1.00
C ALA A 109 -5.13 -3.57 0.08
N ALA A 110 -5.51 -3.78 1.34
CA ALA A 110 -4.57 -4.02 2.43
C ALA A 110 -3.81 -5.35 2.25
N LEU A 111 -4.48 -6.42 1.80
CA LEU A 111 -3.85 -7.70 1.47
C LEU A 111 -2.86 -7.56 0.30
N LEU A 112 -3.25 -6.86 -0.76
CA LEU A 112 -2.37 -6.57 -1.90
C LEU A 112 -1.12 -5.81 -1.43
N ASN A 113 -1.30 -4.77 -0.62
CA ASN A 113 -0.20 -4.03 -0.01
C ASN A 113 0.75 -4.93 0.80
N ALA A 114 0.21 -5.86 1.60
CA ALA A 114 1.02 -6.79 2.37
C ALA A 114 1.86 -7.72 1.47
N ILE A 115 1.26 -8.25 0.40
CA ILE A 115 1.96 -9.11 -0.58
C ILE A 115 3.07 -8.33 -1.28
N MET A 116 2.77 -7.12 -1.75
CA MET A 116 3.73 -6.25 -2.43
C MET A 116 4.89 -5.85 -1.52
N LEU A 117 4.60 -5.55 -0.25
CA LEU A 117 5.63 -5.28 0.76
C LEU A 117 6.50 -6.52 1.03
N GLY A 118 5.91 -7.71 1.07
CA GLY A 118 6.65 -8.97 1.19
C GLY A 118 7.63 -9.18 0.04
N LEU A 119 7.17 -8.97 -1.20
CA LEU A 119 8.04 -9.01 -2.38
C LEU A 119 9.16 -7.97 -2.29
N ALA A 120 8.83 -6.74 -1.88
CA ALA A 120 9.80 -5.67 -1.68
C ALA A 120 10.91 -6.07 -0.70
N MET A 121 10.56 -6.72 0.40
CA MET A 121 11.54 -7.21 1.39
C MET A 121 12.46 -8.27 0.79
N VAL A 122 11.93 -9.21 0.00
CA VAL A 122 12.74 -10.21 -0.70
C VAL A 122 13.73 -9.53 -1.65
N ILE A 123 13.29 -8.55 -2.44
CA ILE A 123 14.16 -7.75 -3.31
C ILE A 123 15.26 -7.07 -2.49
N SER A 124 14.91 -6.43 -1.37
CA SER A 124 15.83 -5.72 -0.50
C SER A 124 16.92 -6.62 0.09
N ILE A 125 16.56 -7.85 0.48
CA ILE A 125 17.53 -8.79 1.06
C ILE A 125 18.51 -9.28 -0.01
N LEU A 126 18.01 -9.62 -1.20
CA LEU A 126 18.77 -10.24 -2.30
C LEU A 126 19.69 -9.25 -3.03
N THR A 127 19.35 -7.97 -3.05
CA THR A 127 20.12 -6.95 -3.75
C THR A 127 21.26 -6.40 -2.89
N LYS A 128 22.35 -5.98 -3.56
CA LYS A 128 23.55 -5.42 -2.92
C LYS A 128 23.66 -3.90 -3.06
N ARG A 129 22.95 -3.32 -4.04
CA ARG A 129 23.04 -1.90 -4.41
C ARG A 129 21.65 -1.28 -4.40
N LYS A 130 21.52 -0.09 -3.80
CA LYS A 130 20.23 0.62 -3.68
C LYS A 130 19.62 0.92 -5.05
N SER A 131 20.44 1.37 -5.99
CA SER A 131 20.00 1.65 -7.37
C SER A 131 19.38 0.43 -8.05
N THR A 132 19.99 -0.76 -7.88
CA THR A 132 19.46 -2.02 -8.42
C THR A 132 18.16 -2.43 -7.74
N ALA A 133 18.06 -2.30 -6.41
CA ALA A 133 16.85 -2.64 -5.66
C ALA A 133 15.65 -1.79 -6.12
N THR A 134 15.84 -0.47 -6.22
CA THR A 134 14.80 0.44 -6.69
C THR A 134 14.42 0.17 -8.14
N GLY A 135 15.38 -0.15 -9.01
CA GLY A 135 15.11 -0.51 -10.41
C GLY A 135 14.25 -1.78 -10.54
N ILE A 136 14.57 -2.83 -9.77
CA ILE A 136 13.78 -4.07 -9.75
C ILE A 136 12.37 -3.81 -9.19
N ALA A 137 12.25 -2.98 -8.16
CA ALA A 137 10.95 -2.64 -7.58
C ALA A 137 10.05 -1.90 -8.58
N ILE A 138 10.59 -0.93 -9.30
CA ILE A 138 9.85 -0.23 -10.36
C ILE A 138 9.46 -1.20 -11.48
N PHE A 139 10.38 -2.08 -11.90
CA PHE A 139 10.08 -3.09 -12.92
C PHE A 139 8.96 -4.05 -12.49
N MET A 140 9.00 -4.56 -11.25
CA MET A 140 7.92 -5.40 -10.71
C MET A 140 6.61 -4.64 -10.61
N TRP A 141 6.63 -3.36 -10.24
CA TRP A 141 5.42 -2.53 -10.25
C TRP A 141 4.79 -2.48 -11.65
N PHE A 142 5.58 -2.19 -12.69
CA PHE A 142 5.09 -2.21 -14.08
C PHE A 142 4.52 -3.58 -14.45
N LEU A 143 5.23 -4.66 -14.12
CA LEU A 143 4.82 -6.04 -14.42
C LEU A 143 3.45 -6.40 -13.81
N PHE A 144 3.18 -5.97 -12.57
CA PHE A 144 1.93 -6.34 -11.88
C PHE A 144 0.78 -5.37 -12.14
N THR A 145 1.08 -4.13 -12.52
CA THR A 145 0.09 -3.05 -12.55
C THR A 145 -0.27 -2.63 -13.97
N VAL A 146 0.71 -2.57 -14.86
CA VAL A 146 0.57 -1.96 -16.19
C VAL A 146 0.44 -3.03 -17.27
N LEU A 147 1.15 -4.15 -17.13
CA LEU A 147 1.10 -5.29 -18.05
C LEU A 147 -0.03 -6.25 -17.69
#